data_AF-A0A0H3I3H4-F1
#
_entry.id   AF-A0A0H3I3H4-F1
#
_cell.length_a   1.000
_cell.length_b   1.000
_cell.length_c   1.000
_cell.angle_alpha   90.00
_cell.angle_beta   90.00
_cell.angle_gamma   90.00
#
_symmetry.space_group_name_H-M   'P 1'
#
loop_
_entity.id
_entity.type
_entity.pdbx_description
1 polymer ?
#
loop_
_entity_poly.entity_id
_entity_poly.type
_entity_poly.pdbx_seq_one_letter_code
_entity_poly.pdbx_strand_id
1 'polypeptide(L)'
;MKTELEAEFYLSGKNSFTRIARPEWSDVNELLFKLKGKQGSMRLVVLPEPSVGPVNIDVSTGNGFYLITLLEYSENDSDVRSYWDMSKVDNKITVLGEIWPERQLIKDFDLVVRVFKEFFDTGNVSTDLLN
;
A
#
# COMPACT_ATOMS: atom_id res chain seq x y z
N MET A 1 -1.26 -1.32 -25.12
CA MET A 1 -1.75 -2.38 -24.20
C MET A 1 -2.59 -1.68 -23.15
N LYS A 2 -3.76 -2.20 -22.77
CA LYS A 2 -4.58 -1.58 -21.72
C LYS A 2 -3.96 -1.96 -20.38
N THR A 3 -3.67 -0.96 -19.55
CA THR A 3 -3.19 -1.18 -18.19
C THR A 3 -4.33 -1.78 -17.36
N GLU A 4 -4.05 -2.90 -16.69
CA GLU A 4 -4.97 -3.57 -15.76
C GLU A 4 -4.39 -3.53 -14.35
N LEU A 5 -5.24 -3.67 -13.34
CA LEU A 5 -4.81 -3.83 -11.96
C LEU A 5 -5.04 -5.26 -11.49
N GLU A 6 -4.25 -5.67 -10.52
CA GLU A 6 -4.45 -6.90 -9.78
C GLU A 6 -4.30 -6.65 -8.29
N ALA A 7 -5.27 -7.15 -7.50
CA ALA A 7 -5.22 -7.08 -6.06
C ALA A 7 -4.66 -8.38 -5.49
N GLU A 8 -3.65 -8.26 -4.64
CA GLU A 8 -3.11 -9.35 -3.82
C GLU A 8 -3.37 -9.03 -2.36
N PHE A 9 -3.84 -10.02 -1.59
CA PHE A 9 -4.24 -9.82 -0.20
C PHE A 9 -3.82 -10.99 0.67
N TYR A 10 -3.33 -10.66 1.86
CA TYR A 10 -2.91 -11.61 2.86
C TYR A 10 -3.39 -11.17 4.25
N LEU A 11 -3.87 -12.15 5.04
CA LEU A 11 -4.24 -11.93 6.44
C LEU A 11 -3.49 -12.90 7.35
N SER A 12 -2.75 -12.36 8.33
CA SER A 12 -2.01 -13.14 9.31
C SER A 12 -2.96 -14.01 10.14
N GLY A 13 -2.53 -15.24 10.45
CA GLY A 13 -3.29 -16.21 11.24
C GLY A 13 -4.38 -16.98 10.50
N LYS A 14 -4.71 -16.64 9.24
CA LYS A 14 -5.63 -17.43 8.40
C LYS A 14 -4.92 -18.27 7.32
N ASN A 15 -3.61 -18.09 7.10
CA ASN A 15 -2.86 -18.68 5.98
C ASN A 15 -3.59 -18.57 4.62
N SER A 16 -4.35 -17.49 4.42
CA SER A 16 -5.14 -17.27 3.22
C SER A 16 -4.51 -16.17 2.38
N PHE A 17 -4.15 -16.50 1.15
CA PHE A 17 -3.77 -15.56 0.11
C PHE A 17 -4.93 -15.43 -0.87
N THR A 18 -5.34 -14.20 -1.20
CA THR A 18 -6.39 -13.91 -2.17
C THR A 18 -5.80 -13.07 -3.29
N ARG A 19 -6.14 -13.42 -4.54
CA ARG A 19 -5.72 -12.70 -5.74
C ARG A 19 -6.94 -12.42 -6.60
N ILE A 20 -7.14 -11.16 -7.00
CA ILE A 20 -8.26 -10.72 -7.84
C ILE A 20 -7.69 -10.00 -9.05
N ALA A 21 -7.80 -10.62 -10.23
CA ALA A 21 -7.45 -9.98 -11.49
C ALA A 21 -8.55 -9.01 -11.91
N ARG A 22 -8.16 -7.80 -12.34
CA ARG A 22 -9.09 -6.71 -12.71
C ARG A 22 -10.11 -6.42 -11.61
N PRO A 23 -9.67 -6.07 -10.39
CA PRO A 23 -10.58 -5.78 -9.29
C PRO A 23 -11.37 -4.51 -9.61
N GLU A 24 -12.64 -4.49 -9.19
CA GLU A 24 -13.40 -3.25 -9.07
C GLU A 24 -13.00 -2.54 -7.78
N TRP A 25 -13.25 -1.23 -7.67
CA TRP A 25 -12.93 -0.50 -6.44
C TRP A 25 -13.61 -1.10 -5.20
N SER A 26 -14.81 -1.67 -5.35
CA SER A 26 -15.50 -2.35 -4.25
C SER A 26 -14.71 -3.53 -3.70
N ASP A 27 -14.03 -4.30 -4.56
CA ASP A 27 -13.20 -5.42 -4.15
C ASP A 27 -12.00 -4.91 -3.34
N VAL A 28 -11.33 -3.88 -3.87
CA VAL A 28 -10.17 -3.24 -3.23
C VAL A 28 -10.56 -2.71 -1.86
N ASN A 29 -11.66 -1.96 -1.79
CA ASN A 29 -12.16 -1.36 -0.57
C ASN A 29 -12.53 -2.44 0.47
N GLU A 30 -13.22 -3.51 0.08
CA GLU A 30 -13.55 -4.62 0.98
C GLU A 30 -12.29 -5.26 1.58
N LEU A 31 -11.25 -5.48 0.76
CA LEU A 31 -9.97 -6.03 1.20
C LEU A 31 -9.26 -5.10 2.18
N LEU A 32 -9.22 -3.79 1.92
CA LEU A 32 -8.67 -2.80 2.86
C LEU A 32 -9.43 -2.84 4.21
N PHE A 33 -10.76 -2.89 4.18
CA PHE A 33 -11.56 -2.97 5.40
C PHE A 33 -11.29 -4.24 6.22
N LYS A 34 -10.93 -5.36 5.58
CA LYS A 34 -10.51 -6.59 6.28
C LYS A 34 -9.20 -6.43 7.06
N LEU A 35 -8.34 -5.46 6.70
CA LEU A 35 -7.11 -5.16 7.44
C LEU A 35 -7.33 -4.35 8.72
N LYS A 36 -8.48 -3.68 8.86
CA LYS A 36 -8.73 -2.77 9.98
C LYS A 36 -8.65 -3.50 11.33
N GLY A 37 -7.66 -3.13 12.14
CA GLY A 37 -7.40 -3.76 13.44
C GLY A 37 -6.90 -5.21 13.35
N LYS A 38 -6.46 -5.67 12.17
CA LYS A 38 -5.86 -6.98 11.93
C LYS A 38 -4.43 -6.82 11.45
N GLN A 39 -3.67 -7.91 11.48
CA GLN A 39 -2.32 -7.98 10.91
C GLN A 39 -2.41 -8.66 9.54
N GLY A 40 -1.83 -8.05 8.51
CA GLY A 40 -1.87 -8.55 7.15
C GLY A 40 -1.27 -7.54 6.18
N SER A 41 -1.46 -7.81 4.89
CA SER A 41 -1.05 -6.90 3.84
C SER A 41 -2.00 -6.95 2.64
N MET A 42 -1.96 -5.88 1.86
CA MET A 42 -2.62 -5.80 0.57
C MET A 42 -1.73 -5.05 -0.41
N ARG A 43 -1.77 -5.48 -1.67
CA ARG A 43 -1.05 -4.89 -2.78
C ARG A 43 -1.99 -4.66 -3.96
N LEU A 44 -1.86 -3.53 -4.64
CA LEU A 44 -2.38 -3.36 -6.01
C LEU A 44 -1.21 -3.26 -6.98
N VAL A 45 -1.22 -4.12 -7.99
CA VAL A 45 -0.15 -4.25 -8.99
C VAL A 45 -0.65 -3.78 -10.35
N VAL A 46 0.18 -3.02 -11.05
CA VAL A 46 -0.04 -2.63 -12.45
C VAL A 46 0.40 -3.76 -13.39
N LEU A 47 -0.49 -4.17 -14.29
CA LEU A 47 -0.27 -5.23 -15.26
C LEU A 47 -0.51 -4.75 -16.71
N PRO A 48 0.39 -5.07 -17.66
CA PRO A 48 1.73 -5.61 -17.43
C PRO A 48 2.58 -4.64 -16.62
N GLU A 49 3.60 -5.17 -15.93
CA GLU A 49 4.56 -4.35 -15.18
C GLU A 49 5.17 -3.28 -16.09
N PRO A 50 5.10 -1.99 -15.72
CA PRO A 50 5.61 -0.92 -16.56
C PRO A 50 7.14 -0.91 -16.55
N SER A 51 7.76 -0.48 -17.65
CA SER A 51 9.20 -0.25 -17.71
C SER A 51 9.64 1.05 -17.02
N VAL A 52 8.73 2.03 -16.92
CA VAL A 52 8.92 3.32 -16.25
C VAL A 52 7.57 3.75 -15.65
N GLY A 53 7.60 4.26 -14.42
CA GLY A 53 6.44 4.74 -13.66
C GLY A 53 6.06 3.83 -12.48
N PRO A 54 4.93 4.12 -11.81
CA PRO A 54 4.48 3.36 -10.65
C PRO A 54 4.13 1.91 -11.00
N VAL A 55 4.63 0.98 -10.18
CA VAL A 55 4.51 -0.47 -10.38
C VAL A 55 3.43 -1.05 -9.49
N ASN A 56 3.47 -0.73 -8.20
CA ASN A 56 2.51 -1.22 -7.23
C ASN A 56 2.46 -0.34 -6.00
N ILE A 57 1.30 -0.37 -5.33
CA ILE A 57 1.14 0.17 -3.98
C ILE A 57 0.87 -0.96 -2.99
N ASP A 58 1.54 -0.89 -1.85
CA ASP A 58 1.46 -1.86 -0.76
C ASP A 58 0.94 -1.20 0.52
N VAL A 59 0.14 -1.92 1.30
CA VAL A 59 -0.11 -1.63 2.70
C VAL A 59 0.17 -2.86 3.55
N SER A 60 0.92 -2.66 4.63
CA SER A 60 1.16 -3.66 5.68
C SER A 60 0.67 -3.15 7.02
N THR A 61 0.06 -4.02 7.82
CA THR A 61 -0.56 -3.63 9.10
C THR A 61 0.06 -4.33 10.30
N GLY A 62 0.18 -3.60 11.41
CA GLY A 62 0.68 -4.13 12.67
C GLY A 62 0.48 -3.15 13.81
N ASN A 63 0.09 -3.63 14.98
CA ASN A 63 -0.10 -2.80 16.20
C ASN A 63 -1.02 -1.58 16.01
N GLY A 64 -2.01 -1.66 15.11
CA GLY A 64 -2.90 -0.54 14.79
C GLY A 64 -2.31 0.53 13.87
N PHE A 65 -1.12 0.28 13.30
CA PHE A 65 -0.46 1.12 12.32
C PHE A 65 -0.52 0.50 10.92
N TYR A 66 -0.42 1.37 9.92
CA TYR A 66 -0.37 1.04 8.51
C TYR A 66 0.93 1.61 7.92
N LEU A 67 1.74 0.75 7.30
CA LEU A 67 2.87 1.13 6.46
C LEU A 67 2.40 1.10 5.02
N ILE A 68 2.48 2.23 4.30
CA ILE A 68 2.18 2.31 2.87
C ILE A 68 3.46 2.62 2.11
N THR A 69 3.68 1.88 1.02
CA THR A 69 4.80 2.10 0.10
C THR A 69 4.31 2.03 -1.34
N LEU A 70 4.86 2.90 -2.19
CA LEU A 70 4.63 2.92 -3.63
C LEU A 70 5.96 2.66 -4.33
N LEU A 71 6.08 1.53 -5.03
CA LEU A 71 7.24 1.23 -5.86
C LEU A 71 7.05 1.87 -7.23
N GLU A 72 8.08 2.56 -7.73
CA GLU A 72 8.11 3.10 -9.08
C GLU A 72 9.48 2.93 -9.74
N TYR A 73 9.46 2.78 -11.06
CA TYR A 73 10.68 2.69 -11.86
C TYR A 73 10.95 4.01 -12.59
N SER A 74 12.22 4.39 -12.63
CA SER A 74 12.77 5.36 -13.56
C SER A 74 13.48 4.63 -14.71
N GLU A 75 14.04 5.36 -15.66
CA GLU A 75 14.78 4.75 -16.77
C GLU A 75 15.99 3.90 -16.33
N ASN A 76 16.57 4.21 -15.15
CA ASN A 76 17.85 3.62 -14.71
C ASN A 76 17.83 3.05 -13.29
N ASP A 77 16.75 3.23 -12.54
CA ASP A 77 16.67 2.86 -11.12
C ASP A 77 15.22 2.66 -10.66
N SER A 78 15.02 2.15 -9.45
CA SER A 78 13.72 2.08 -8.77
C SER A 78 13.71 2.94 -7.51
N ASP A 79 12.57 3.58 -7.23
CA ASP A 79 12.36 4.34 -6.00
C ASP A 79 11.13 3.82 -5.24
N VAL A 80 11.11 4.05 -3.92
CA VAL A 80 10.01 3.69 -3.05
C VAL A 80 9.55 4.92 -2.28
N ARG A 81 8.40 5.46 -2.69
CA ARG A 81 7.73 6.54 -1.96
C ARG A 81 6.94 6.01 -0.78
N SER A 82 6.99 6.71 0.34
CA SER A 82 6.26 6.32 1.55
C SER A 82 5.71 7.53 2.29
N TYR A 83 4.84 7.28 3.27
CA TYR A 83 4.35 8.34 4.13
C TYR A 83 5.48 8.87 5.02
N TRP A 84 5.53 10.19 5.25
CA TRP A 84 6.52 10.77 6.16
C TRP A 84 5.98 11.97 6.92
N ASP A 85 5.87 11.84 8.24
CA ASP A 85 5.35 12.88 9.14
C ASP A 85 6.44 13.47 10.04
N MET A 86 6.96 14.62 9.64
CA MET A 86 7.98 15.36 10.37
C MET A 86 7.54 15.80 11.77
N SER A 87 6.24 15.83 12.08
CA SER A 87 5.74 16.17 13.41
C SER A 87 5.88 15.03 14.42
N LYS A 88 6.09 13.79 13.95
CA LYS A 88 6.20 12.60 14.82
C LYS A 88 7.64 12.29 15.22
N VAL A 89 7.76 11.72 16.42
CA VAL A 89 9.02 11.20 16.96
C VAL A 89 9.34 9.84 16.31
N ASP A 90 10.62 9.51 16.17
CA ASP A 90 11.11 8.22 15.64
C ASP A 90 10.95 7.06 16.64
N ASN A 91 9.75 6.88 17.20
CA ASN A 91 9.44 5.68 17.97
C ASN A 91 9.55 4.45 17.07
N LYS A 92 10.13 3.36 17.58
CA LYS A 92 10.28 2.10 16.85
C LYS A 92 9.02 1.26 17.01
N ILE A 93 8.31 1.02 15.91
CA ILE A 93 7.06 0.26 15.89
C ILE A 93 7.24 -0.97 14.99
N THR A 94 6.79 -2.13 15.45
CA THR A 94 6.83 -3.36 14.66
C THR A 94 5.60 -3.49 13.77
N VAL A 95 5.80 -3.69 12.47
CA VAL A 95 4.77 -4.00 11.47
C VAL A 95 5.22 -5.24 10.70
N LEU A 96 4.40 -6.30 10.71
CA LEU A 96 4.72 -7.62 10.13
C LEU A 96 6.10 -8.21 10.50
N GLY A 97 6.60 -7.92 11.71
CA GLY A 97 7.89 -8.43 12.19
C GLY A 97 9.07 -7.49 11.92
N GLU A 98 8.88 -6.49 11.05
CA GLU A 98 9.89 -5.48 10.74
C GLU A 98 9.70 -4.22 11.58
N ILE A 99 10.79 -3.49 11.86
CA ILE A 99 10.78 -2.29 12.70
C ILE A 99 10.80 -1.04 11.82
N TRP A 100 9.83 -0.15 12.04
CA TRP A 100 9.67 1.09 11.30
C TRP A 100 9.57 2.29 12.24
N PRO A 101 10.08 3.47 11.85
CA PRO A 101 9.88 4.69 12.62
C PRO A 101 8.42 5.15 12.53
N GLU A 102 7.83 5.59 13.64
CA GLU A 102 6.41 5.98 13.70
C GLU A 102 6.04 7.09 12.71
N ARG A 103 6.99 7.94 12.33
CA ARG A 103 6.78 8.96 11.29
C ARG A 103 6.53 8.41 9.90
N GLN A 104 6.93 7.17 9.63
CA GLN A 104 6.65 6.49 8.37
C GLN A 104 5.29 5.75 8.41
N LEU A 105 4.58 5.82 9.54
CA LEU A 105 3.38 5.04 9.78
C LEU A 105 2.13 5.90 9.90
N ILE A 106 1.06 5.38 9.31
CA ILE A 106 -0.28 5.96 9.33
C ILE A 106 -1.09 5.27 10.44
N LYS A 107 -1.94 6.04 11.13
CA LYS A 107 -2.98 5.52 12.04
C LYS A 107 -4.38 5.76 11.51
N ASP A 108 -4.55 6.81 10.71
CA ASP A 108 -5.82 7.16 10.08
C ASP A 108 -6.10 6.20 8.92
N PHE A 109 -7.08 5.31 9.12
CA PHE A 109 -7.48 4.36 8.10
C PHE A 109 -8.13 5.04 6.89
N ASP A 110 -8.79 6.19 7.07
CA ASP A 110 -9.43 6.88 5.95
C ASP A 110 -8.38 7.47 5.00
N LEU A 111 -7.20 7.83 5.53
CA LEU A 111 -6.04 8.20 4.71
C LEU A 111 -5.53 7.01 3.89
N VAL A 112 -5.46 5.80 4.47
CA VAL A 112 -5.09 4.57 3.73
C VAL A 112 -6.03 4.33 2.55
N VAL A 113 -7.34 4.42 2.79
CA VAL A 113 -8.35 4.23 1.74
C VAL A 113 -8.22 5.30 0.66
N ARG A 114 -7.98 6.56 1.02
CA ARG A 114 -7.79 7.66 0.07
C ARG A 114 -6.58 7.44 -0.84
N VAL A 115 -5.44 7.06 -0.25
CA VAL A 115 -4.20 6.77 -0.97
C VAL A 115 -4.40 5.63 -1.97
N PHE A 116 -5.03 4.53 -1.54
CA PHE A 116 -5.35 3.41 -2.44
C PHE A 116 -6.35 3.78 -3.53
N LYS A 117 -7.32 4.66 -3.23
CA LYS A 117 -8.27 5.16 -4.23
C LYS A 117 -7.58 5.96 -5.31
N GLU A 118 -6.66 6.83 -4.93
CA GLU A 118 -5.89 7.64 -5.88
C GLU A 118 -5.06 6.77 -6.81
N PHE A 119 -4.37 5.77 -6.26
CA PHE A 119 -3.64 4.79 -7.06
C PHE A 119 -4.57 3.99 -7.98
N PHE A 120 -5.72 3.55 -7.48
CA PHE A 120 -6.69 2.81 -8.29
C PHE A 120 -7.22 3.63 -9.48
N ASP A 121 -7.48 4.92 -9.26
CA ASP A 121 -8.06 5.80 -10.29
C ASP A 121 -7.04 6.30 -11.30
N THR A 122 -5.79 6.50 -10.89
CA THR A 122 -4.78 7.21 -11.69
C THR A 122 -3.57 6.37 -12.06
N GLY A 123 -3.36 5.23 -11.39
CA GLY A 123 -2.11 4.46 -11.45
C GLY A 123 -0.95 5.12 -10.71
N ASN A 124 -1.18 6.17 -9.91
CA ASN A 124 -0.14 6.87 -9.16
C ASN A 124 -0.70 7.43 -7.83
N VAL A 125 0.17 7.91 -6.96
CA VAL A 125 -0.19 8.70 -5.77
C VAL A 125 0.56 10.02 -5.80
N SER A 126 -0.09 11.11 -5.42
CA SER A 126 0.51 12.43 -5.30
C SER A 126 1.64 12.49 -4.26
N THR A 127 2.61 13.36 -4.52
CA THR A 127 3.76 13.60 -3.61
C THR A 127 3.35 14.24 -2.29
N ASP A 128 2.15 14.84 -2.24
CA ASP A 128 1.57 15.39 -1.02
C ASP A 128 1.15 14.29 -0.03
N LEU A 129 0.92 13.06 -0.52
CA LEU A 129 0.55 11.91 0.31
C LEU A 129 1.74 10.96 0.56
N LEU A 130 2.57 10.71 -0.45
CA LEU A 130 3.73 9.81 -0.39
C LEU A 130 4.94 10.42 -1.10
N ASN A 131 6.10 10.44 -0.45
CA ASN A 131 7.34 11.03 -0.97
C ASN A 131 8.57 10.18 -0.63
#